data_AF-A0A4S0JPB1-F1
#
_entry.id   AF-A0A4S0JPB1-F1
#
_cell.length_a   1.000
_cell.length_b   1.000
_cell.length_c   1.000
_cell.angle_alpha   90.00
_cell.angle_beta   90.00
_cell.angle_gamma   90.00
#
_symmetry.space_group_name_H-M   'P 1'
#
loop_
_entity.id
_entity.type
_entity.pdbx_description
1 polymer ?
#
loop_
_entity_poly.entity_id
_entity_poly.type
_entity_poly.pdbx_seq_one_letter_code
_entity_poly.pdbx_strand_id
1 'polypeptide(L)'
;VVGGIANGCTEAGCALIGGETAEMPDMYAPGEYDLAGFTVAAVEKSELKDGASVAAGDVLIGIASSGPHSNGYSLVRRIYDRAGRPADLELEGGVKLVDALMAPTRLYVKPILALLKSHGA
;
A
#
# COMPACT_ATOMS: atom_id res chain seq x y z
N VAL A 1 -15.26 -0.04 -2.89
CA VAL A 1 -14.13 -0.98 -3.04
C VAL A 1 -13.61 -1.02 -4.47
N VAL A 2 -14.35 -1.58 -5.44
CA VAL A 2 -13.89 -1.75 -6.84
C VAL A 2 -13.35 -0.48 -7.49
N GLY A 3 -13.98 0.68 -7.29
CA GLY A 3 -13.46 1.96 -7.81
C GLY A 3 -12.07 2.33 -7.26
N GLY A 4 -11.79 2.00 -6.00
CA GLY A 4 -10.45 2.19 -5.40
C GLY A 4 -9.41 1.25 -6.00
N ILE A 5 -9.80 0.00 -6.27
CA ILE A 5 -8.94 -0.97 -6.97
C ILE A 5 -8.61 -0.46 -8.38
N ALA A 6 -9.62 -0.01 -9.14
CA ALA A 6 -9.43 0.53 -10.48
C ALA A 6 -8.51 1.76 -10.51
N ASN A 7 -8.64 2.65 -9.51
CA ASN A 7 -7.73 3.80 -9.35
C ASN A 7 -6.30 3.33 -9.05
N GLY A 8 -6.13 2.39 -8.12
CA GLY A 8 -4.82 1.80 -7.81
C GLY A 8 -4.16 1.13 -9.02
N CYS A 9 -4.93 0.39 -9.83
CA CYS A 9 -4.45 -0.18 -11.09
C CYS A 9 -3.99 0.91 -12.07
N THR A 10 -4.75 2.00 -12.20
CA THR A 10 -4.42 3.13 -13.07
C THR A 10 -3.13 3.84 -12.59
N GLU A 11 -2.99 4.05 -11.29
CA GLU A 11 -1.79 4.62 -10.68
C GLU A 11 -0.57 3.73 -10.87
N ALA A 12 -0.72 2.41 -10.70
CA ALA A 12 0.31 1.41 -10.93
C ALA A 12 0.65 1.21 -12.42
N GLY A 13 -0.26 1.57 -13.33
CA GLY A 13 -0.11 1.33 -14.78
C GLY A 13 -0.41 -0.11 -15.19
N CYS A 14 -1.28 -0.81 -14.46
CA CYS A 14 -1.73 -2.16 -14.79
C CYS A 14 -3.22 -2.20 -15.13
N ALA A 15 -3.65 -3.27 -15.80
CA ALA A 15 -5.05 -3.50 -16.14
C ALA A 15 -5.75 -4.30 -15.03
N LEU A 16 -7.00 -3.94 -14.72
CA LEU A 16 -7.90 -4.76 -13.90
C LEU A 16 -8.61 -5.77 -14.80
N ILE A 17 -8.06 -6.99 -14.87
CA ILE A 17 -8.50 -8.02 -15.84
C ILE A 17 -9.70 -8.84 -15.39
N GLY A 18 -10.02 -8.82 -14.09
CA GLY A 18 -11.10 -9.61 -13.52
C GLY A 18 -11.13 -9.52 -11.99
N GLY A 19 -12.11 -10.18 -11.40
CA GLY A 19 -12.31 -10.28 -9.96
C GLY A 19 -13.43 -11.27 -9.66
N GLU A 20 -13.56 -11.64 -8.39
CA GLU A 20 -14.60 -12.52 -7.89
C GLU A 20 -15.31 -11.85 -6.71
N THR A 21 -16.60 -12.12 -6.54
CA THR A 21 -17.36 -11.67 -5.36
C THR A 21 -18.03 -12.89 -4.73
N ALA A 22 -17.59 -13.26 -3.53
CA ALA A 22 -18.16 -14.37 -2.78
C ALA A 22 -18.99 -13.84 -1.61
N GLU A 23 -20.23 -14.31 -1.50
CA GLU A 23 -21.11 -14.02 -0.36
C GLU A 23 -21.06 -15.21 0.63
N MET A 24 -20.54 -14.96 1.83
CA MET A 24 -20.34 -16.00 2.85
C MET A 24 -20.91 -15.55 4.21
N PRO A 25 -22.25 -15.49 4.36
CA PRO A 25 -22.91 -14.92 5.54
C PRO A 25 -22.65 -15.70 6.83
N ASP A 26 -22.35 -16.99 6.74
CA ASP A 26 -22.01 -17.82 7.91
C ASP A 26 -20.55 -17.63 8.37
N MET A 27 -19.69 -17.04 7.52
CA MET A 27 -18.26 -16.85 7.79
C MET A 27 -17.94 -15.42 8.25
N TYR A 28 -18.57 -14.42 7.65
CA TYR A 28 -18.32 -13.00 7.96
C TYR A 28 -19.51 -12.38 8.69
N ALA A 29 -19.24 -11.62 9.75
CA ALA A 29 -20.28 -10.90 10.47
C ALA A 29 -20.89 -9.77 9.60
N PRO A 30 -22.12 -9.29 9.91
CA PRO A 30 -22.73 -8.20 9.18
C PRO A 30 -21.82 -6.95 9.11
N GLY A 31 -21.50 -6.52 7.89
CA GLY A 31 -20.64 -5.36 7.63
C GLY A 31 -19.14 -5.69 7.54
N GLU A 32 -18.72 -6.92 7.81
CA GLU A 32 -17.36 -7.39 7.57
C GLU A 32 -17.23 -7.96 6.15
N TYR A 33 -16.12 -7.67 5.51
CA TYR A 33 -15.73 -8.26 4.23
C TYR A 33 -14.21 -8.34 4.16
N ASP A 34 -13.72 -9.28 3.36
CA ASP A 34 -12.30 -9.41 3.06
C ASP A 34 -12.01 -8.97 1.61
N LEU A 35 -10.79 -8.48 1.40
CA LEU A 35 -10.30 -8.08 0.09
C LEU A 35 -8.93 -8.70 -0.15
N ALA A 36 -8.90 -9.68 -1.04
CA ALA A 36 -7.67 -10.23 -1.59
C ALA A 36 -7.42 -9.68 -3.00
N GLY A 37 -6.15 -9.43 -3.31
CA GLY A 37 -5.71 -9.00 -4.63
C GLY A 37 -4.62 -9.92 -5.17
N PHE A 38 -4.61 -10.10 -6.50
CA PHE A 38 -3.57 -10.82 -7.21
C PHE A 38 -2.99 -9.95 -8.31
N THR A 39 -1.68 -10.00 -8.53
CA THR A 39 -1.01 -9.21 -9.56
C THR A 39 0.07 -10.05 -10.23
N VAL A 40 0.17 -9.92 -11.54
CA VAL A 40 1.23 -10.52 -12.36
C VAL A 40 2.04 -9.38 -12.98
N ALA A 41 3.36 -9.53 -12.97
CA ALA A 41 4.30 -8.62 -13.63
C ALA A 41 5.35 -9.43 -14.39
N ALA A 42 6.10 -8.76 -15.26
CA ALA A 42 7.18 -9.34 -16.03
C ALA A 42 8.45 -8.49 -15.88
N VAL A 43 9.61 -9.15 -15.98
CA VAL A 43 10.94 -8.54 -15.97
C VAL A 43 11.87 -9.39 -16.82
N GLU A 44 12.81 -8.77 -17.53
CA GLU A 44 13.86 -9.52 -18.22
C GLU A 44 14.74 -10.24 -17.21
N LYS A 45 15.11 -11.49 -17.52
CA LYS A 45 15.90 -12.32 -16.58
C LYS A 45 17.23 -11.66 -16.23
N SER A 46 17.85 -10.96 -17.18
CA SER A 46 19.10 -10.22 -16.98
C SER A 46 18.94 -8.97 -16.11
N GLU A 47 17.73 -8.43 -16.00
CA GLU A 47 17.44 -7.20 -15.23
C GLU A 47 16.90 -7.51 -13.83
N LEU A 48 16.73 -8.79 -13.48
CA LEU A 48 16.25 -9.22 -12.18
C LEU A 48 17.21 -8.74 -11.08
N LYS A 49 16.68 -7.98 -10.12
CA LYS A 49 17.43 -7.51 -8.95
C LYS A 49 17.16 -8.45 -7.77
N ASP A 50 18.12 -9.32 -7.48
CA ASP A 50 18.08 -10.28 -6.37
C ASP A 50 18.86 -9.82 -5.12
N GLY A 51 19.51 -8.66 -5.21
CA GLY A 51 20.32 -8.08 -4.13
C GLY A 51 21.76 -8.58 -4.08
N ALA A 52 22.20 -9.47 -4.99
CA ALA A 52 23.55 -10.02 -4.99
C ALA A 52 24.65 -8.97 -5.25
N SER A 53 24.30 -7.84 -5.88
CA SER A 53 25.22 -6.73 -6.16
C SER A 53 25.37 -5.74 -5.00
N VAL A 54 24.61 -5.90 -3.91
CA VAL A 54 24.67 -4.98 -2.77
C VAL A 54 25.99 -5.19 -2.02
N ALA A 55 26.72 -4.10 -1.78
CA ALA A 55 28.05 -4.14 -1.18
C ALA A 55 28.26 -3.02 -0.16
N ALA A 56 29.32 -3.18 0.65
CA ALA A 56 29.74 -2.13 1.57
C ALA A 56 30.13 -0.87 0.79
N GLY A 57 29.58 0.28 1.20
CA GLY A 57 29.74 1.56 0.50
C GLY A 57 28.50 2.00 -0.27
N ASP A 58 27.52 1.10 -0.50
CA ASP A 58 26.24 1.48 -1.09
C ASP A 58 25.45 2.43 -0.19
N VAL A 59 24.67 3.32 -0.81
CA VAL A 59 23.85 4.32 -0.13
C VAL A 59 22.40 3.85 -0.05
N LEU A 60 21.83 3.92 1.16
CA LEU A 60 20.40 3.69 1.36
C LEU A 60 19.60 4.97 1.11
N ILE A 61 18.64 4.88 0.19
CA ILE A 61 17.71 5.97 -0.12
C ILE A 61 16.31 5.56 0.31
N GLY A 62 15.77 6.25 1.31
CA GLY A 62 14.39 6.07 1.75
C GLY A 62 13.42 6.92 0.92
N ILE A 63 12.28 6.35 0.54
CA ILE A 63 11.17 7.08 -0.10
C ILE A 63 10.08 7.25 0.95
N ALA A 64 9.63 8.49 1.17
CA ALA A 64 8.63 8.81 2.18
C ALA A 64 7.31 8.07 1.95
N SER A 65 6.76 7.49 3.03
CA SER A 65 5.43 6.88 3.04
C SER A 65 4.32 7.95 3.01
N SER A 66 3.07 7.50 2.86
CA SER A 66 1.88 8.35 3.00
C SER A 66 1.28 8.30 4.42
N GLY A 67 1.93 7.57 5.34
CA GLY A 67 1.39 7.26 6.66
C GLY A 67 1.74 5.82 7.07
N PRO A 68 0.88 5.15 7.84
CA PRO A 68 1.05 3.75 8.26
C PRO A 68 0.97 2.71 7.12
N HIS A 69 0.50 3.13 5.93
CA HIS A 69 0.22 2.25 4.79
C HIS A 69 -0.83 1.19 5.12
N SER A 70 -0.52 -0.10 4.98
CA SER A 70 -1.46 -1.20 5.22
C SER A 70 -0.95 -2.18 6.28
N ASN A 71 0.02 -1.76 7.11
CA ASN A 71 0.65 -2.62 8.11
C ASN A 71 0.56 -2.01 9.51
N GLY A 72 0.55 -2.87 10.54
CA GLY A 72 0.57 -2.43 11.94
C GLY A 72 -0.78 -1.97 12.52
N TYR A 73 -1.89 -2.07 11.76
CA TYR A 73 -3.21 -1.62 12.22
C TYR A 73 -3.71 -2.35 13.48
N SER A 74 -3.25 -3.57 13.75
CA SER A 74 -3.55 -4.26 15.01
C SER A 74 -2.95 -3.55 16.23
N LEU A 75 -1.80 -2.90 16.10
CA LEU A 75 -1.21 -2.08 17.15
C LEU A 75 -1.86 -0.70 17.19
N VAL A 76 -2.03 -0.06 16.02
CA VAL A 76 -2.71 1.24 15.90
C VAL A 76 -4.09 1.19 16.57
N ARG A 77 -4.89 0.17 16.28
CA ARG A 77 -6.23 -0.01 16.87
C ARG A 77 -6.17 -0.13 18.40
N ARG A 78 -5.23 -0.90 18.94
CA ARG A 78 -5.04 -1.04 20.40
C ARG A 78 -4.69 0.29 21.07
N ILE A 79 -3.84 1.10 20.43
CA ILE A 79 -3.48 2.43 20.92
C ILE A 79 -4.68 3.38 20.81
N TYR A 80 -5.37 3.36 19.68
CA TYR A 80 -6.55 4.18 19.40
C TYR A 80 -7.68 3.93 20.39
N ASP A 81 -7.98 2.66 20.69
CA ASP A 81 -8.97 2.27 21.71
C ASP A 81 -8.53 2.72 23.10
N ARG A 82 -7.26 2.51 23.48
CA ARG A 82 -6.72 2.95 24.78
C ARG A 82 -6.76 4.47 24.95
N ALA A 83 -6.62 5.22 23.86
CA ALA A 83 -6.69 6.68 23.85
C ALA A 83 -8.13 7.23 23.85
N GLY A 84 -9.16 6.37 23.91
CA GLY A 84 -10.56 6.80 23.91
C GLY A 84 -11.13 7.14 22.53
N ARG A 85 -10.57 6.55 21.46
CA ARG A 85 -10.99 6.72 20.06
C ARG A 85 -11.06 8.19 19.59
N PRO A 86 -9.95 8.94 19.65
CA PRO A 86 -9.95 10.37 19.37
C PRO A 86 -9.92 10.66 17.85
N ALA A 87 -11.00 10.31 17.14
CA ALA A 87 -11.08 10.41 15.67
C ALA A 87 -10.79 11.84 15.15
N ASP A 88 -11.35 12.84 15.82
CA ASP A 88 -11.28 14.25 15.45
C ASP A 88 -10.06 14.99 16.03
N LEU A 89 -9.12 14.27 16.66
CA LEU A 89 -7.86 14.87 17.11
C LEU A 89 -7.15 15.49 15.90
N GLU A 90 -6.85 16.78 15.98
CA GLU A 90 -6.08 17.47 14.95
C GLU A 90 -4.58 17.23 15.16
N LEU A 91 -3.93 16.77 14.10
CA LEU A 91 -2.48 16.66 13.99
C LEU A 91 -1.89 17.97 13.44
N GLU A 92 -0.57 18.04 13.38
CA GLU A 92 0.12 19.16 12.73
C GLU A 92 -0.41 19.38 11.30
N GLY A 93 -0.61 20.65 10.94
CA GLY A 93 -1.20 21.02 9.65
C GLY A 93 -2.73 20.89 9.57
N GLY A 94 -3.42 20.61 10.68
CA GLY A 94 -4.89 20.59 10.75
C GLY A 94 -5.53 19.32 10.18
N VAL A 95 -4.75 18.26 9.97
CA VAL A 95 -5.25 16.97 9.49
C VAL A 95 -5.83 16.19 10.66
N LYS A 96 -7.05 15.65 10.53
CA LYS A 96 -7.63 14.79 11.57
C LYS A 96 -6.88 13.46 11.65
N LEU A 97 -6.76 12.92 12.86
CA LEU A 97 -6.12 11.63 13.11
C LEU A 97 -6.75 10.53 12.26
N VAL A 98 -8.08 10.48 12.15
CA VAL A 98 -8.77 9.48 11.33
C VAL A 98 -8.37 9.54 9.86
N ASP A 99 -8.21 10.74 9.30
CA ASP A 99 -7.81 10.92 7.90
C ASP A 99 -6.36 10.50 7.68
N ALA A 100 -5.46 10.84 8.62
CA ALA A 100 -4.06 10.42 8.57
C ALA A 100 -3.91 8.88 8.70
N LEU A 101 -4.73 8.25 9.54
CA LEU A 101 -4.76 6.79 9.69
C LEU A 101 -5.41 6.08 8.50
N MET A 102 -6.31 6.74 7.76
CA MET A 102 -6.97 6.17 6.58
C MET A 102 -6.31 6.56 5.25
N ALA A 103 -5.20 7.31 5.30
CA ALA A 103 -4.44 7.71 4.13
C ALA A 103 -4.05 6.46 3.30
N PRO A 104 -4.43 6.39 2.00
CA PRO A 104 -4.12 5.23 1.17
C PRO A 104 -2.62 4.97 1.05
N THR A 105 -2.25 3.70 0.90
CA THR A 105 -0.86 3.30 0.64
C THR A 105 -0.36 3.94 -0.66
N ARG A 106 0.75 4.67 -0.56
CA ARG A 106 1.41 5.27 -1.72
C ARG A 106 1.97 4.19 -2.65
N LEU A 107 1.64 4.27 -3.93
CA LEU A 107 2.14 3.38 -4.97
C LEU A 107 3.41 3.96 -5.62
N TYR A 108 4.49 3.17 -5.68
CA TYR A 108 5.80 3.63 -6.18
C TYR A 108 6.16 3.09 -7.56
N VAL A 109 5.25 2.40 -8.25
CA VAL A 109 5.56 1.67 -9.49
C VAL A 109 6.17 2.59 -10.56
N LYS A 110 5.49 3.69 -10.90
CA LYS A 110 5.96 4.63 -11.93
C LYS A 110 7.32 5.27 -11.62
N PRO A 111 7.56 5.89 -10.43
CA PRO A 111 8.86 6.48 -10.14
C PRO A 111 9.99 5.44 -10.09
N ILE A 112 9.73 4.23 -9.58
CA ILE A 112 10.76 3.16 -9.54
C ILE A 112 11.08 2.66 -10.95
N LEU A 113 10.09 2.42 -11.80
CA LEU A 113 10.34 2.04 -13.20
C LEU A 113 11.08 3.12 -13.98
N ALA A 114 10.77 4.40 -13.74
CA ALA A 114 11.51 5.51 -14.34
C ALA A 114 12.97 5.55 -13.89
N LEU A 115 13.22 5.37 -12.58
CA LEU A 115 14.58 5.29 -12.02
C LEU A 115 15.38 4.15 -12.66
N LEU A 116 14.80 2.95 -12.70
CA LEU A 116 15.43 1.76 -13.29
C LEU A 116 15.68 1.95 -14.79
N LYS A 117 14.79 2.60 -15.52
CA LYS A 117 15.03 2.90 -16.94
C LYS A 117 16.17 3.88 -17.17
N SER A 118 16.36 4.85 -16.28
CA SER A 118 17.38 5.89 -16.42
C SER A 118 18.74 5.49 -15.83
N HIS A 119 18.76 4.60 -14.84
CA HIS A 119 19.95 4.29 -14.05
C HIS A 119 20.14 2.80 -13.74
N GLY A 120 19.24 1.92 -14.20
CA GLY A 120 19.38 0.48 -14.09
C GLY A 120 20.35 -0.02 -15.15
N ALA A 121 21.57 -0.32 -14.72
CA ALA A 121 22.47 -1.21 -15.44
C ALA A 121 22.07 -2.67 -15.19
#